data_AF-A0A3G1KW60-F1
#
_entry.id   AF-A0A3G1KW60-F1
#
_cell.length_a   1.000
_cell.length_b   1.000
_cell.length_c   1.000
_cell.angle_alpha   90.00
_cell.angle_beta   90.00
_cell.angle_gamma   90.00
#
_symmetry.space_group_name_H-M   'P 1'
#
loop_
_entity.id
_entity.type
_entity.pdbx_description
1 polymer ?
#
loop_
_entity_poly.entity_id
_entity_poly.type
_entity_poly.pdbx_seq_one_letter_code
_entity_poly.pdbx_strand_id
1 'polypeptide(L)'
;MEIRENYIVPLGYGKFVRSDKIIALEPIEDERGPGRRTKVYVEEVPYPITASRTENAIVSNIVETPRETLEAIAAFELLQDILDDIDKIGSMLRNSIKKEAGLDLGKIQKRIEEILGHQIGSEPS
;
A
#
# COMPACT_ATOMS: atom_id res chain seq x y z
N MET A 1 1.84 17.19 -11.94
CA MET A 1 1.64 15.75 -12.19
C MET A 1 0.71 15.64 -13.37
N GLU A 2 1.07 14.83 -14.37
CA GLU A 2 0.19 14.55 -15.51
C GLU A 2 -0.55 13.24 -15.26
N ILE A 3 -1.86 13.23 -15.54
CA ILE A 3 -2.70 12.04 -15.44
C ILE A 3 -2.53 11.26 -16.74
N ARG A 4 -2.22 9.96 -16.63
CA ARG A 4 -2.28 9.03 -17.76
C ARG A 4 -3.71 8.97 -18.25
N GLU A 5 -3.98 9.37 -19.48
CA GLU A 5 -5.29 9.16 -20.07
C GLU A 5 -5.48 7.70 -20.51
N ASN A 6 -6.71 7.18 -20.41
CA ASN A 6 -7.07 5.84 -20.88
C ASN A 6 -6.34 4.67 -20.18
N TYR A 7 -5.76 4.88 -18.99
CA TYR A 7 -5.14 3.83 -18.19
C TYR A 7 -6.14 3.24 -17.19
N ILE A 8 -6.12 1.91 -17.02
CA ILE A 8 -6.95 1.19 -16.05
C ILE A 8 -6.19 1.04 -14.73
N VAL A 9 -6.78 1.57 -13.65
CA VAL A 9 -6.21 1.55 -12.30
C VAL A 9 -6.87 0.44 -11.47
N PRO A 10 -6.10 -0.52 -10.94
CA PRO A 10 -6.62 -1.53 -10.04
C PRO A 10 -6.83 -0.95 -8.63
N LEU A 11 -8.01 -1.19 -8.07
CA LEU A 11 -8.38 -0.79 -6.71
C LEU A 11 -8.32 -1.95 -5.69
N GLY A 12 -7.90 -3.14 -6.12
CA GLY A 12 -7.91 -4.36 -5.32
C GLY A 12 -9.22 -5.15 -5.43
N TYR A 13 -9.18 -6.45 -5.10
CA TYR A 13 -10.32 -7.37 -5.17
C TYR A 13 -11.10 -7.35 -6.51
N GLY A 14 -10.39 -7.24 -7.64
CA GLY A 14 -11.00 -7.26 -8.97
C GLY A 14 -11.76 -5.99 -9.36
N LYS A 15 -11.63 -4.90 -8.59
CA LYS A 15 -12.21 -3.59 -8.93
C LYS A 15 -11.23 -2.78 -9.76
N PHE A 16 -11.74 -2.12 -10.80
CA PHE A 16 -10.95 -1.34 -11.74
C PHE A 16 -11.69 -0.05 -12.09
N VAL A 17 -10.92 1.03 -12.32
CA VAL A 17 -11.44 2.32 -12.74
C VAL A 17 -10.53 2.94 -13.79
N ARG A 18 -11.06 3.88 -14.57
CA ARG A 18 -10.25 4.70 -15.47
C ARG A 18 -9.57 5.81 -14.69
N SER A 19 -8.26 5.93 -14.88
CA SER A 19 -7.39 6.99 -14.33
C SER A 19 -7.95 8.40 -14.55
N ASP A 20 -8.35 8.71 -15.79
CA ASP A 20 -8.91 10.00 -16.20
C ASP A 20 -10.34 10.27 -15.68
N LYS A 21 -10.93 9.32 -14.95
CA LYS A 21 -12.26 9.44 -14.35
C LYS A 21 -12.23 9.50 -12.83
N ILE A 22 -11.07 9.35 -12.20
CA ILE A 22 -10.94 9.52 -10.75
C ILE A 22 -10.91 11.01 -10.43
N ILE A 23 -11.86 11.47 -9.63
CA ILE A 23 -12.01 12.88 -9.28
C ILE A 23 -11.57 13.21 -7.83
N ALA A 24 -11.57 12.22 -6.94
CA ALA A 24 -11.07 12.37 -5.57
C ALA A 24 -10.70 11.02 -4.93
N LEU A 25 -9.83 11.08 -3.91
CA LEU A 25 -9.44 9.96 -3.05
C LEU A 25 -9.61 10.39 -1.59
N GLU A 26 -10.36 9.60 -0.80
CA GLU A 26 -10.54 9.83 0.64
C GLU A 26 -10.05 8.59 1.40
N PRO A 27 -8.94 8.69 2.16
CA PRO A 27 -8.51 7.62 3.06
C PRO A 27 -9.58 7.35 4.12
N ILE A 28 -9.83 6.08 4.43
CA ILE A 28 -10.72 5.67 5.53
C ILE A 28 -9.88 5.46 6.78
N GLU A 29 -10.12 6.26 7.82
CA GLU A 29 -9.30 6.28 9.05
C GLU A 29 -9.81 5.35 10.18
N ASP A 30 -11.04 4.84 10.08
CA ASP A 30 -11.68 4.07 11.16
C ASP A 30 -11.29 2.57 11.18
N GLU A 31 -10.95 2.10 12.38
CA GLU A 31 -10.60 0.71 12.76
C GLU A 31 -9.45 0.09 11.97
N ARG A 32 -8.22 0.21 12.52
CA ARG A 32 -6.97 -0.44 12.07
C ARG A 32 -7.07 -1.99 12.06
N GLY A 33 -7.84 -2.54 11.13
CA GLY A 33 -7.58 -3.83 10.52
C GLY A 33 -6.58 -3.69 9.37
N PRO A 34 -5.95 -4.79 8.91
CA PRO A 34 -4.84 -4.78 7.96
C PRO A 34 -5.28 -4.53 6.50
N GLY A 35 -6.12 -3.53 6.27
CA GLY A 35 -6.59 -3.18 4.95
C GLY A 35 -6.83 -1.69 4.91
N ARG A 36 -5.81 -0.93 4.52
CA ARG A 36 -5.94 0.50 4.25
C ARG A 36 -6.95 0.66 3.11
N ARG A 37 -8.11 1.24 3.43
CA ARG A 37 -9.21 1.42 2.48
C ARG A 37 -9.23 2.88 2.04
N THR A 38 -9.33 3.09 0.73
CA THR A 38 -9.52 4.43 0.14
C THR A 38 -10.84 4.45 -0.57
N LYS A 39 -11.68 5.45 -0.29
CA LYS A 39 -12.85 5.75 -1.12
C LYS A 39 -12.37 6.46 -2.37
N VAL A 40 -12.70 5.88 -3.51
CA VAL A 40 -12.35 6.40 -4.83
C VAL A 40 -13.61 6.98 -5.45
N TYR A 41 -13.59 8.28 -5.68
CA TYR A 41 -14.68 9.00 -6.33
C TYR A 41 -14.41 9.00 -7.83
N VAL A 42 -15.40 8.52 -8.59
CA VAL A 42 -15.32 8.38 -10.04
C VAL A 42 -16.42 9.22 -10.67
N GLU A 43 -16.08 9.93 -11.74
CA GLU A 43 -17.02 10.70 -12.54
C GLU A 43 -18.22 9.83 -12.96
N GLU A 44 -19.43 10.38 -12.86
CA GLU A 44 -20.72 9.70 -13.18
C GLU A 44 -21.05 8.47 -12.31
N VAL A 45 -20.24 8.14 -11.29
CA VAL A 45 -20.54 7.06 -10.34
C VAL A 45 -21.14 7.65 -9.06
N PRO A 46 -22.36 7.25 -8.65
CA PRO A 46 -23.10 7.92 -7.58
C PRO A 46 -22.53 7.70 -6.17
N TYR A 47 -21.75 6.63 -5.96
CA TYR A 47 -21.17 6.30 -4.65
C TYR A 47 -19.68 5.95 -4.79
N PRO A 48 -18.83 6.33 -3.83
CA PRO A 48 -17.41 6.04 -3.92
C PRO A 48 -17.13 4.54 -3.86
N ILE A 49 -16.10 4.10 -4.59
CA ILE A 49 -15.65 2.72 -4.59
C ILE A 49 -14.61 2.55 -3.49
N THR A 50 -14.85 1.66 -2.53
CA THR A 50 -13.85 1.30 -1.54
C THR A 50 -12.77 0.42 -2.19
N ALA A 51 -11.57 0.98 -2.32
CA ALA A 51 -10.34 0.30 -2.70
C ALA A 51 -9.72 -0.42 -1.49
N SER A 52 -9.02 -1.51 -1.74
CA SER A 52 -8.13 -2.17 -0.78
C SER A 52 -6.68 -1.74 -1.01
N ARG A 53 -6.50 -0.45 -1.24
CA ARG A 53 -5.24 0.21 -1.54
C ARG A 53 -5.26 1.60 -0.93
N THR A 54 -4.07 2.13 -0.66
CA THR A 54 -3.90 3.51 -0.21
C THR A 54 -4.14 4.50 -1.35
N GLU A 55 -4.41 5.75 -1.00
CA GLU A 55 -4.45 6.87 -1.92
C GLU A 55 -3.13 7.02 -2.69
N ASN A 56 -1.98 6.87 -2.03
CA ASN A 56 -0.67 6.95 -2.68
C ASN A 56 -0.44 5.82 -3.69
N ALA A 57 -0.85 4.61 -3.34
CA ALA A 57 -0.84 3.44 -4.22
C ALA A 57 -1.70 3.66 -5.48
N ILE A 58 -2.81 4.38 -5.35
CA ILE A 58 -3.71 4.70 -6.46
C ILE A 58 -3.13 5.85 -7.29
N VAL A 59 -2.65 6.95 -6.69
CA VAL A 59 -2.02 8.09 -7.38
C VAL A 59 -0.85 7.65 -8.24
N SER A 60 0.02 6.79 -7.73
CA SER A 60 1.16 6.26 -8.49
C SER A 60 0.78 5.46 -9.74
N ASN A 61 -0.45 4.91 -9.79
CA ASN A 61 -0.97 4.26 -11.00
C ASN A 61 -1.58 5.25 -12.00
N ILE A 62 -2.12 6.37 -11.51
CA ILE A 62 -2.76 7.41 -12.32
C ILE A 62 -1.71 8.26 -13.03
N VAL A 63 -0.52 8.45 -12.45
CA VAL A 63 0.55 9.29 -13.02
C VAL A 63 1.54 8.47 -13.86
N GLU A 64 2.25 9.11 -14.79
CA GLU A 64 3.26 8.49 -15.67
C GLU A 64 4.51 7.95 -14.94
N THR A 65 4.31 6.88 -14.18
CA THR A 65 5.28 6.16 -13.37
C THR A 65 6.06 5.09 -14.16
N PRO A 66 7.39 5.17 -14.27
CA PRO A 66 8.23 4.14 -14.89
C PRO A 66 7.97 2.75 -14.29
N ARG A 67 8.18 1.68 -15.08
CA ARG A 67 7.91 0.29 -14.67
C ARG A 67 8.67 -0.08 -13.39
N GLU A 68 9.91 0.35 -13.30
CA GLU A 68 10.80 0.15 -12.15
C GLU A 68 10.21 0.79 -10.89
N THR A 69 9.52 1.91 -11.04
CA THR A 69 8.86 2.62 -9.95
C THR A 69 7.58 1.88 -9.51
N LEU A 70 6.81 1.31 -10.45
CA LEU A 70 5.64 0.47 -10.13
C LEU A 70 6.05 -0.81 -9.39
N GLU A 71 7.13 -1.48 -9.83
CA GLU A 71 7.67 -2.67 -9.17
C GLU A 71 8.17 -2.37 -7.76
N ALA A 72 8.82 -1.22 -7.57
CA ALA A 72 9.22 -0.74 -6.25
C ALA A 72 8.00 -0.51 -5.34
N ILE A 73 6.96 0.19 -5.82
CA ILE A 73 5.75 0.45 -5.04
C ILE A 73 5.09 -0.85 -4.58
N ALA A 74 4.92 -1.82 -5.49
CA ALA A 74 4.34 -3.12 -5.15
C ALA A 74 5.18 -3.87 -4.11
N ALA A 75 6.51 -3.80 -4.21
CA ALA A 75 7.40 -4.37 -3.20
C ALA A 75 7.22 -3.68 -1.83
N PHE A 76 7.09 -2.36 -1.79
CA PHE A 76 6.86 -1.62 -0.54
C PHE A 76 5.49 -1.91 0.09
N GLU A 77 4.43 -2.02 -0.71
CA GLU A 77 3.09 -2.44 -0.24
C GLU A 77 3.18 -3.82 0.44
N LEU A 78 3.82 -4.80 -0.22
CA LEU A 78 4.02 -6.12 0.35
C LEU A 78 4.83 -6.09 1.66
N LEU A 79 5.88 -5.27 1.72
CA LEU A 79 6.68 -5.12 2.94
C LEU A 79 5.86 -4.55 4.11
N GLN A 80 4.99 -3.58 3.83
CA GLN A 80 4.09 -3.02 4.84
C GLN A 80 3.09 -4.08 5.33
N ASP A 81 2.51 -4.88 4.43
CA ASP A 81 1.59 -5.96 4.81
C ASP A 81 2.28 -7.00 5.70
N ILE A 82 3.52 -7.39 5.35
CA ILE A 82 4.33 -8.31 6.16
C ILE A 82 4.62 -7.72 7.54
N LEU A 83 4.93 -6.43 7.62
CA LEU A 83 5.19 -5.75 8.89
C LEU A 83 3.95 -5.77 9.78
N ASP A 84 2.79 -5.42 9.22
CA ASP A 84 1.50 -5.42 9.91
C ASP A 84 1.13 -6.83 10.42
N ASP A 85 1.45 -7.88 9.65
CA ASP A 85 1.26 -9.27 10.06
C ASP A 85 2.22 -9.69 11.18
N ILE A 86 3.50 -9.32 11.10
CA ILE A 86 4.48 -9.57 12.16
C ILE A 86 4.04 -8.91 13.47
N ASP A 87 3.52 -7.68 13.42
CA ASP A 87 3.06 -6.93 14.59
C ASP A 87 1.90 -7.59 15.34
N LYS A 88 1.05 -8.38 14.65
CA LYS A 88 -0.02 -9.16 15.29
C LYS A 88 0.51 -10.39 16.04
N ILE A 89 1.74 -10.83 15.76
CA ILE A 89 2.32 -12.02 16.39
C ILE A 89 2.79 -11.68 17.81
N GLY A 90 2.14 -12.27 18.81
CA GLY A 90 2.49 -12.12 20.23
C GLY A 90 3.86 -12.70 20.59
N SER A 91 4.41 -12.23 21.72
CA SER A 91 5.78 -12.55 22.17
C SER A 91 6.08 -14.04 22.34
N MET A 92 5.10 -14.85 22.78
CA MET A 92 5.27 -16.31 22.91
C MET A 92 5.55 -16.99 21.56
N LEU A 93 4.77 -16.66 20.53
CA LEU A 93 4.96 -17.21 19.17
C LEU A 93 6.25 -16.70 18.54
N ARG A 94 6.59 -15.41 18.70
CA ARG A 94 7.88 -14.85 18.26
C ARG A 94 9.06 -15.62 18.85
N ASN A 95 9.00 -15.94 20.14
CA ASN A 95 10.05 -16.71 20.82
C ASN A 95 10.12 -18.16 20.33
N SER A 96 8.98 -18.81 20.06
CA SER A 96 8.94 -20.18 19.52
C SER A 96 9.58 -20.24 18.12
N ILE A 97 9.15 -19.34 17.22
CA ILE A 97 9.67 -19.25 15.85
C ILE A 97 11.18 -19.03 15.83
N LYS A 98 11.69 -18.16 16.72
CA LYS A 98 13.13 -17.92 16.86
C LYS A 98 13.89 -19.15 17.33
N LYS A 99 13.33 -19.93 18.27
CA LYS A 99 13.98 -21.14 18.81
C LYS A 99 13.92 -22.32 17.86
N GLU A 100 12.80 -22.54 17.20
CA GLU A 100 12.54 -23.72 16.38
C GLU A 100 13.02 -23.56 14.94
N ALA A 101 12.84 -22.37 14.35
CA ALA A 101 13.17 -22.10 12.95
C ALA A 101 14.39 -21.17 12.79
N GLY A 102 14.98 -20.68 13.88
CA GLY A 102 16.09 -19.70 13.83
C GLY A 102 15.68 -18.34 13.25
N LEU A 103 14.38 -18.10 13.06
CA LEU A 103 13.86 -16.92 12.39
C LEU A 103 13.57 -15.81 13.40
N ASP A 104 14.39 -14.76 13.38
CA ASP A 104 14.24 -13.61 14.28
C ASP A 104 13.32 -12.55 13.66
N LEU A 105 12.01 -12.67 13.94
CA LEU A 105 10.99 -11.74 13.43
C LEU A 105 11.25 -10.28 13.85
N GLY A 106 11.87 -10.03 15.00
CA GLY A 106 12.22 -8.67 15.42
C GLY A 106 13.33 -8.05 14.56
N LYS A 107 14.31 -8.85 14.14
CA LYS A 107 15.33 -8.38 13.18
C LYS A 107 14.74 -8.12 11.79
N ILE A 108 13.79 -8.95 11.36
CA ILE A 108 13.12 -8.78 10.07
C ILE A 108 12.28 -7.51 10.09
N GLN A 109 11.46 -7.32 11.13
CA GLN A 109 10.69 -6.11 11.38
C GLN A 109 11.57 -4.86 11.28
N LYS A 110 12.69 -4.81 12.02
CA LYS A 110 13.60 -3.66 12.00
C LYS A 110 14.14 -3.36 10.59
N ARG A 111 14.49 -4.38 9.81
CA ARG A 111 14.98 -4.19 8.43
C ARG A 111 13.89 -3.65 7.51
N ILE A 112 12.65 -4.14 7.66
CA ILE A 112 11.52 -3.65 6.89
C ILE A 112 11.24 -2.18 7.23
N GLU A 113 11.23 -1.82 8.51
CA GLU A 113 11.09 -0.44 8.98
C GLU A 113 12.20 0.47 8.44
N GLU A 114 13.46 0.02 8.42
CA GLU A 114 14.57 0.75 7.81
C GLU A 114 14.33 0.99 6.32
N ILE A 115 13.94 -0.04 5.56
CA ILE A 115 13.68 0.07 4.11
C ILE A 115 12.52 1.03 3.82
N LEU A 116 11.43 0.95 4.58
CA LEU A 116 10.27 1.84 4.44
C LEU A 116 10.59 3.28 4.86
N GLY A 117 11.45 3.48 5.87
CA GLY A 117 11.85 4.80 6.37
C GLY A 117 12.71 5.61 5.39
N HIS A 118 13.46 4.97 4.50
CA HIS A 118 14.30 5.67 3.52
C HIS A 118 13.49 6.40 2.42
N GLN A 119 12.20 6.12 2.22
CA GLN A 119 11.35 6.88 1.29
C GLN A 119 11.02 8.30 1.78
N ILE A 120 11.01 8.56 3.09
CA ILE A 120 10.59 9.86 3.64
C ILE A 120 11.70 10.92 3.47
N GLY A 121 12.95 10.51 3.25
CA GLY A 121 14.11 11.40 3.14
C GLY A 121 14.51 11.82 1.73
N SER A 122 13.77 11.43 0.69
CA SER A 122 14.18 11.59 -0.72
C SER A 122 13.21 12.42 -1.58
N GLU A 123 12.56 13.45 -1.01
CA GLU A 123 11.98 14.54 -1.79
C GLU A 123 13.06 15.63 -2.00
N PRO A 124 13.52 15.91 -3.23
CA PRO A 124 14.31 17.10 -3.51
C PRO A 124 13.40 18.34 -3.47
N SER A 125 13.87 19.36 -2.74
CA SER A 125 13.28 20.71 -2.70
C SER A 125 13.27 21.41 -4.06
#